data_AF-A0A841GXE4-F1
#
_entry.id   AF-A0A841GXE4-F1
#
_cell.length_a   1.000
_cell.length_b   1.000
_cell.length_c   1.000
_cell.angle_alpha   90.00
_cell.angle_beta   90.00
_cell.angle_gamma   90.00
#
_symmetry.space_group_name_H-M   'P 1'
#
loop_
_entity.id
_entity.type
_entity.pdbx_description
1 polymer ?
#
loop_
_entity_poly.entity_id
_entity_poly.type
_entity_poly.pdbx_seq_one_letter_code
_entity_poly.pdbx_strand_id
1 'polypeptide(L)'
;MIQFLIDEDVTPRLRDVANGRGYNAYHIQHLDWKGRQDFAIRRRMLDEDLTLVTGNWKDFRPMLQREEVHPGAISLPDVPRAEQIRLFEAALAFIESADPPVDMINRVLVVNDRGQVSMFEIPDPALASSWRSAGCSDKAAKNNKGE
;
A
#
# COMPACT_ATOMS: atom_id res chain seq x y z
N MET A 1 -7.53 -15.89 -1.67
CA MET A 1 -8.39 -14.78 -1.21
C MET A 1 -7.46 -13.72 -0.64
N ILE A 2 -7.55 -12.47 -1.10
CA ILE A 2 -6.61 -11.43 -0.70
C ILE A 2 -6.90 -11.01 0.74
N GLN A 3 -5.84 -10.83 1.53
CA GLN A 3 -5.92 -10.27 2.88
C GLN A 3 -5.14 -8.97 2.92
N PHE A 4 -5.59 -8.00 3.71
CA PHE A 4 -4.97 -6.67 3.77
C PHE A 4 -4.38 -6.37 5.14
N LEU A 5 -3.21 -5.76 5.13
CA LEU A 5 -2.61 -5.11 6.29
C LEU A 5 -2.61 -3.59 6.04
N ILE A 6 -3.45 -2.88 6.78
CA ILE A 6 -3.61 -1.44 6.67
C ILE A 6 -2.62 -0.75 7.61
N ASP A 7 -1.74 0.07 7.02
CA ASP A 7 -0.71 0.86 7.69
C ASP A 7 -1.30 1.98 8.56
N GLU A 8 -0.56 2.49 9.55
CA GLU A 8 -1.07 3.54 10.45
C GLU A 8 -1.20 4.92 9.80
N ASP A 9 -0.54 5.13 8.67
CA ASP A 9 -0.50 6.41 7.97
C ASP A 9 -1.77 6.69 7.14
N VAL A 10 -2.59 5.66 6.95
CA VAL A 10 -3.91 5.72 6.32
C VAL A 10 -5.02 5.55 7.35
N THR A 11 -6.26 5.83 6.95
CA THR A 11 -7.39 5.79 7.89
C THR A 11 -7.73 4.35 8.31
N PRO A 12 -8.00 4.09 9.61
CA PRO A 12 -8.45 2.77 10.06
C PRO A 12 -9.77 2.29 9.48
N ARG A 13 -10.55 3.21 8.90
CA ARG A 13 -11.80 2.89 8.22
C ARG A 13 -11.59 2.05 6.95
N LEU A 14 -10.40 2.03 6.35
CA LEU A 14 -10.12 1.18 5.18
C LEU A 14 -10.30 -0.31 5.51
N ARG A 15 -10.04 -0.70 6.76
CA ARG A 15 -10.30 -2.06 7.25
C ARG A 15 -11.77 -2.45 7.06
N ASP A 16 -12.67 -1.57 7.49
CA ASP A 16 -14.11 -1.83 7.44
C ASP A 16 -14.62 -1.85 6.00
N VAL A 17 -14.02 -1.02 5.11
CA VAL A 17 -14.31 -1.02 3.67
C VAL A 17 -13.93 -2.36 3.04
N ALA A 18 -12.71 -2.86 3.27
CA ALA A 18 -12.26 -4.14 2.73
C ALA A 18 -13.09 -5.31 3.28
N ASN A 19 -13.34 -5.34 4.59
CA ASN A 19 -14.18 -6.34 5.23
C ASN A 19 -15.61 -6.34 4.68
N GLY A 20 -16.17 -5.16 4.42
CA GLY A 20 -17.48 -5.00 3.79
C GLY A 20 -17.57 -5.57 2.36
N ARG A 21 -16.44 -5.72 1.67
CA ARG A 21 -16.34 -6.37 0.35
C ARG A 21 -15.97 -7.86 0.40
N GLY A 22 -15.86 -8.44 1.59
CA GLY A 22 -15.55 -9.86 1.76
C GLY A 22 -14.05 -10.20 1.79
N TYR A 23 -13.17 -9.20 1.86
CA TYR A 23 -11.75 -9.40 2.14
C TYR A 23 -11.51 -9.45 3.64
N ASN A 24 -10.43 -10.11 4.08
CA ASN A 24 -9.98 -9.97 5.48
C ASN A 24 -8.99 -8.83 5.57
N ALA A 25 -9.27 -7.82 6.39
CA ALA A 25 -8.36 -6.70 6.62
C ALA A 25 -8.06 -6.50 8.11
N TYR A 26 -6.80 -6.18 8.38
CA TYR A 26 -6.29 -5.83 9.70
C TYR A 26 -5.69 -4.43 9.65
N HIS A 27 -5.94 -3.61 10.66
CA HIS A 27 -5.28 -2.32 10.79
C HIS A 27 -4.18 -2.39 11.82
N ILE A 28 -3.03 -1.78 11.54
CA ILE A 28 -1.96 -1.59 12.49
C ILE A 28 -2.36 -0.42 13.40
N GLN A 29 -3.05 -0.71 14.50
CA GLN A 29 -3.34 0.29 15.53
C GLN A 29 -2.71 -0.16 16.85
N HIS A 30 -1.92 0.76 17.45
CA HIS A 30 -1.15 0.61 18.70
C HIS A 30 0.23 -0.04 18.64
N LEU A 31 1.19 0.55 17.92
CA LEU A 31 2.60 0.43 18.29
C LEU A 31 3.27 1.80 18.16
N ASP A 32 3.39 2.51 19.29
CA ASP A 32 4.04 3.82 19.42
C ASP A 32 5.59 3.76 19.31
N TRP A 33 6.16 3.15 18.25
CA TRP A 33 7.59 2.81 18.21
C TRP A 33 8.22 2.91 16.81
N LYS A 34 8.99 3.98 16.56
CA LYS A 34 9.81 4.14 15.34
C LYS A 34 10.91 3.09 15.20
N GLY A 35 11.07 2.51 13.99
CA GLY A 35 12.30 1.84 13.51
C GLY A 35 12.39 0.32 13.67
N ARG A 36 11.59 -0.31 14.55
CA ARG A 36 11.44 -1.79 14.60
C ARG A 36 10.25 -2.29 13.77
N GLN A 37 9.40 -1.37 13.36
CA GLN A 37 8.09 -1.64 12.77
C GLN A 37 8.19 -2.14 11.33
N ASP A 38 9.02 -1.55 10.46
CA ASP A 38 9.08 -1.96 9.06
C ASP A 38 9.48 -3.44 8.92
N PHE A 39 10.41 -3.92 9.76
CA PHE A 39 10.77 -5.33 9.81
C PHE A 39 9.63 -6.21 10.33
N ALA A 40 8.91 -5.77 11.37
CA ALA A 40 7.78 -6.51 11.94
C ALA A 40 6.57 -6.54 10.98
N ILE A 41 6.27 -5.42 10.32
CA ILE A 41 5.26 -5.31 9.26
C ILE A 41 5.64 -6.24 8.12
N ARG A 42 6.86 -6.12 7.60
CA ARG A 42 7.36 -7.02 6.54
C ARG A 42 7.25 -8.47 6.94
N ARG A 43 7.70 -8.83 8.15
CA ARG A 43 7.65 -10.21 8.63
C ARG A 43 6.22 -10.72 8.66
N ARG A 44 5.30 -9.93 9.23
CA ARG A 44 3.88 -10.28 9.32
C ARG A 44 3.24 -10.40 7.93
N MET A 45 3.52 -9.43 7.07
CA MET A 45 3.04 -9.36 5.70
C MET A 45 3.41 -10.64 4.95
N LEU A 46 4.66 -11.10 5.07
CA LEU A 46 5.15 -12.30 4.40
C LEU A 46 4.67 -13.60 5.05
N ASP A 47 4.65 -13.65 6.39
CA ASP A 47 4.26 -14.87 7.11
C ASP A 47 2.74 -15.14 7.03
N GLU A 48 1.92 -14.09 6.87
CA GLU A 48 0.45 -14.16 6.82
C GLU A 48 -0.13 -13.85 5.42
N ASP A 49 0.70 -13.73 4.37
CA ASP A 49 0.29 -13.41 2.99
C ASP A 49 -0.62 -12.16 2.87
N LEU A 50 -0.27 -11.08 3.58
CA LEU A 50 -1.07 -9.85 3.63
C LEU A 50 -0.61 -8.84 2.58
N THR A 51 -1.48 -8.32 1.73
CA THR A 51 -1.21 -7.17 0.87
C THR A 51 -1.19 -5.89 1.71
N LEU A 52 -0.08 -5.13 1.69
CA LEU A 52 0.06 -3.88 2.45
C LEU A 52 -0.76 -2.75 1.83
N VAL A 53 -1.44 -1.94 2.63
CA VAL A 53 -2.09 -0.69 2.19
C VAL A 53 -1.47 0.47 2.95
N THR A 54 -0.79 1.37 2.24
CA THR A 54 0.00 2.46 2.86
C THR A 54 -0.06 3.74 2.03
N GLY A 55 0.05 4.89 2.70
CA GLY A 55 0.27 6.19 2.07
C GLY A 55 1.75 6.49 1.80
N ASN A 56 2.66 5.68 2.36
CA ASN A 56 4.10 5.89 2.35
C ASN A 56 4.86 4.72 1.71
N TRP A 57 4.38 4.28 0.54
CA TRP A 57 4.94 3.19 -0.24
C TRP A 57 6.46 3.26 -0.45
N LYS A 58 7.00 4.47 -0.54
CA LYS A 58 8.43 4.72 -0.76
C LYS A 58 9.33 4.05 0.28
N ASP A 59 8.89 3.98 1.53
CA ASP A 59 9.70 3.42 2.62
C ASP A 59 9.65 1.88 2.61
N PHE A 60 8.55 1.28 2.15
CA PHE A 60 8.39 -0.17 2.02
C PHE A 60 8.98 -0.75 0.73
N ARG A 61 9.05 0.04 -0.34
CA ARG A 61 9.52 -0.43 -1.66
C ARG A 61 10.90 -1.10 -1.62
N PRO A 62 11.96 -0.51 -1.01
CA PRO A 62 13.27 -1.14 -0.97
C PRO A 62 13.27 -2.47 -0.22
N MET A 63 12.29 -2.67 0.67
CA MET A 63 12.13 -3.92 1.40
C MET A 63 11.52 -5.00 0.52
N LEU A 64 10.43 -4.68 -0.19
CA LEU A 64 9.74 -5.64 -1.06
C LEU A 64 10.58 -6.00 -2.30
N GLN A 65 11.38 -5.06 -2.81
CA GLN A 65 12.33 -5.34 -3.92
C GLN A 65 13.40 -6.39 -3.57
N ARG A 66 13.63 -6.66 -2.28
CA ARG A 66 14.61 -7.66 -1.83
C ARG A 66 14.00 -9.04 -1.66
N GLU A 67 12.68 -9.15 -1.80
CA GLU A 67 11.96 -10.42 -1.72
C GLU A 67 11.77 -11.00 -3.10
N GLU A 68 12.01 -12.31 -3.21
CA GLU A 68 11.68 -13.05 -4.43
C GLU A 68 10.15 -13.16 -4.60
N VAL A 69 9.42 -13.29 -3.48
CA VAL A 69 7.95 -13.38 -3.45
C VAL A 69 7.41 -12.55 -2.30
N HIS A 70 6.42 -11.70 -2.59
CA HIS A 70 5.66 -10.96 -1.60
C HIS A 70 4.18 -10.78 -2.00
N PRO A 71 3.25 -10.58 -1.04
CA PRO A 71 1.81 -10.52 -1.32
C PRO A 71 1.32 -9.24 -2.02
N GLY A 72 2.23 -8.27 -2.19
CA GLY A 72 1.98 -7.03 -2.91
C GLY A 72 1.61 -5.86 -2.01
N ALA A 73 1.30 -4.72 -2.65
CA ALA A 73 0.92 -3.50 -1.94
C ALA A 73 -0.09 -2.64 -2.71
N ILE A 74 -0.76 -1.75 -1.99
CA ILE A 74 -1.59 -0.66 -2.52
C ILE A 74 -1.04 0.64 -1.94
N SER A 75 -0.55 1.51 -2.83
CA SER A 75 -0.07 2.86 -2.51
C SER A 75 -1.21 3.86 -2.71
N LEU A 76 -1.62 4.51 -1.63
CA LEU A 76 -2.56 5.64 -1.66
C LEU A 76 -1.79 6.97 -1.61
N PRO A 77 -2.32 8.06 -2.18
CA PRO A 77 -1.69 9.37 -2.09
C PRO A 77 -1.97 10.01 -0.73
N ASP A 78 -1.19 11.04 -0.39
CA ASP A 78 -1.40 11.84 0.82
C ASP A 78 -2.59 12.79 0.66
N VAL A 79 -3.78 12.26 0.89
CA VAL A 79 -5.06 12.98 0.78
C VAL A 79 -5.85 12.88 2.09
N PRO A 80 -6.86 13.76 2.30
CA PRO A 80 -7.73 13.67 3.47
C PRO A 80 -8.36 12.28 3.63
N ARG A 81 -8.63 11.86 4.88
CA ARG A 81 -9.14 10.51 5.20
C ARG A 81 -10.40 10.10 4.43
N ALA A 82 -11.31 11.03 4.17
CA ALA A 82 -12.51 10.75 3.38
C ALA A 82 -12.15 10.37 1.94
N GLU A 83 -11.13 11.02 1.38
CA GLU A 83 -10.65 10.75 0.03
C GLU A 83 -9.87 9.44 -0.02
N GLN A 84 -9.09 9.10 1.02
CA GLN A 84 -8.43 7.79 1.12
C GLN A 84 -9.41 6.62 0.97
N ILE A 85 -10.61 6.73 1.57
CA ILE A 85 -11.67 5.72 1.44
C ILE A 85 -12.10 5.57 -0.03
N ARG A 86 -12.42 6.68 -0.69
CA ARG A 86 -12.84 6.69 -2.10
C ARG A 86 -11.77 6.09 -3.03
N LEU A 87 -10.52 6.44 -2.80
CA LEU A 87 -9.38 5.96 -3.59
C LEU A 87 -9.11 4.47 -3.35
N PHE A 88 -9.23 4.01 -2.10
CA PHE A 88 -9.10 2.60 -1.77
C PHE A 88 -10.23 1.76 -2.39
N GLU A 89 -11.47 2.27 -2.38
CA GLU A 89 -12.60 1.64 -3.06
C GLU A 89 -12.36 1.49 -4.58
N ALA A 90 -11.67 2.45 -5.21
CA ALA A 90 -11.27 2.35 -6.61
C ALA A 90 -10.21 1.27 -6.83
N ALA A 91 -9.24 1.11 -5.91
CA ALA A 91 -8.26 0.03 -5.98
C ALA A 91 -8.92 -1.35 -5.83
N LEU A 92 -9.84 -1.51 -4.89
CA LEU A 92 -10.60 -2.77 -4.73
C LEU A 92 -11.44 -3.07 -5.97
N ALA A 93 -12.13 -2.07 -6.52
CA ALA A 93 -12.89 -2.23 -7.76
C ALA A 93 -12.01 -2.63 -8.96
N PHE A 94 -10.78 -2.11 -9.03
CA PHE A 94 -9.80 -2.52 -10.04
C PHE A 94 -9.43 -4.00 -9.89
N ILE A 95 -9.16 -4.46 -8.67
CA ILE A 95 -8.85 -5.88 -8.38
C ILE A 95 -10.02 -6.78 -8.80
N GLU A 96 -11.24 -6.37 -8.47
CA GLU A 96 -12.49 -7.10 -8.75
C GLU A 96 -12.91 -7.05 -10.22
N SER A 97 -12.34 -6.16 -11.02
CA SER A 97 -12.75 -5.97 -12.43
C SER A 97 -12.33 -7.10 -13.37
N ALA A 98 -11.38 -7.95 -12.95
CA ALA A 98 -10.92 -9.12 -13.70
C ALA A 98 -11.62 -10.40 -13.23
N ASP A 99 -11.76 -11.38 -14.13
CA ASP A 99 -12.21 -12.74 -13.80
C ASP A 99 -11.18 -13.77 -14.30
N PRO A 100 -10.39 -14.40 -13.40
CA PRO A 100 -10.39 -14.23 -11.95
C PRO A 100 -9.88 -12.84 -11.50
N PRO A 101 -10.16 -12.42 -10.25
CA PRO A 101 -9.63 -11.16 -9.70
C PRO A 101 -8.13 -11.02 -9.86
N VAL A 102 -7.67 -9.77 -9.99
CA VAL A 102 -6.26 -9.45 -10.20
C VAL A 102 -5.41 -10.04 -9.08
N ASP A 103 -4.38 -10.80 -9.46
CA ASP A 103 -3.38 -11.31 -8.53
C ASP A 103 -2.44 -10.18 -8.09
N MET A 104 -2.20 -10.07 -6.78
CA MET A 104 -1.38 -9.02 -6.17
C MET A 104 0.05 -9.47 -5.88
N ILE A 105 0.36 -10.77 -6.04
CA ILE A 105 1.71 -11.29 -5.79
C ILE A 105 2.73 -10.53 -6.64
N ASN A 106 3.80 -10.06 -5.99
CA ASN A 106 4.87 -9.29 -6.62
C ASN A 106 4.39 -8.04 -7.37
N ARG A 107 3.24 -7.47 -6.97
CA ARG A 107 2.67 -6.28 -7.62
C ARG A 107 2.33 -5.18 -6.64
N VAL A 108 2.30 -3.95 -7.15
CA VAL A 108 1.79 -2.78 -6.44
C VAL A 108 0.73 -2.07 -7.28
N LEU A 109 -0.40 -1.75 -6.66
CA LEU A 109 -1.35 -0.79 -7.20
C LEU A 109 -1.03 0.60 -6.68
N VAL A 110 -0.79 1.55 -7.58
CA VAL A 110 -0.63 2.96 -7.24
C VAL A 110 -1.89 3.69 -7.65
N VAL A 111 -2.55 4.28 -6.66
CA VAL A 111 -3.73 5.11 -6.88
C VAL A 111 -3.30 6.57 -6.82
N ASN A 112 -3.66 7.36 -7.82
CA ASN A 112 -3.42 8.80 -7.79
C ASN A 112 -4.57 9.58 -7.13
N ASP A 113 -4.38 10.88 -6.91
CA ASP A 113 -5.37 11.77 -6.30
C ASP A 113 -6.70 11.87 -7.08
N ARG A 114 -6.71 11.48 -8.37
CA ARG A 114 -7.91 11.41 -9.21
C ARG A 114 -8.63 10.07 -9.12
N GLY A 115 -8.06 9.06 -8.46
CA GLY A 115 -8.61 7.70 -8.40
C GLY A 115 -8.27 6.83 -9.60
N GLN A 116 -7.28 7.23 -10.41
CA GLN A 116 -6.74 6.34 -11.45
C GLN A 116 -5.82 5.32 -10.79
N VAL A 117 -6.04 4.05 -11.12
CA VAL A 117 -5.26 2.92 -10.60
C VAL A 117 -4.27 2.46 -11.66
N SER A 118 -3.00 2.37 -11.31
CA SER A 118 -1.94 1.80 -12.15
C SER A 118 -1.29 0.64 -11.42
N MET A 119 -1.03 -0.46 -12.14
CA MET A 119 -0.40 -1.66 -11.59
C MET A 119 1.04 -1.79 -12.08
N PHE A 120 1.95 -2.14 -11.18
CA PHE A 120 3.36 -2.36 -11.49
C PHE A 120 3.85 -3.66 -10.83
N GLU A 121 4.86 -4.30 -11.41
CA GLU A 121 5.52 -5.48 -10.84
C GLU A 121 6.68 -5.06 -9.90
N ILE A 122 7.12 -5.96 -9.03
CA ILE A 122 8.24 -5.75 -8.11
C ILE A 122 9.08 -7.03 -8.05
N PRO A 123 10.41 -6.93 -8.23
CA PRO A 123 11.15 -5.72 -8.62
C PRO A 123 10.88 -5.34 -10.09
N ASP A 124 10.35 -4.15 -10.35
CA ASP A 124 10.28 -3.61 -11.72
C ASP A 124 11.55 -2.81 -12.05
N PRO A 125 12.29 -3.18 -13.12
CA PRO A 125 13.44 -2.42 -13.60
C PRO A 125 13.09 -0.99 -14.08
N ALA A 126 11.82 -0.67 -14.35
CA ALA A 126 11.33 0.63 -14.83
C ALA A 126 10.61 1.49 -13.76
N LEU A 127 10.29 0.94 -12.58
CA LEU A 127 9.48 1.58 -11.53
C LEU A 127 10.07 2.92 -11.02
N ALA A 128 11.38 3.15 -11.18
CA ALA A 128 12.04 4.39 -10.79
C ALA A 128 11.58 5.61 -11.63
N SER A 129 11.12 5.40 -12.86
CA SER A 129 10.82 6.47 -13.83
C SER A 129 9.32 6.84 -13.86
N SER A 130 8.43 5.87 -13.65
CA SER A 130 6.98 6.01 -13.87
C SER A 130 6.23 6.72 -12.72
N TRP A 131 6.81 6.76 -11.52
CA TRP A 131 6.22 7.37 -10.31
C TRP A 131 5.93 8.87 -10.46
N ARG A 132 6.81 9.64 -11.12
CA ARG A 132 6.63 11.10 -11.32
C ARG A 132 5.38 11.40 -12.17
N SER A 133 5.08 10.53 -13.12
CA SER A 133 3.94 10.66 -14.02
C SER A 133 2.62 10.20 -13.38
N ALA A 134 2.70 9.28 -12.41
CA ALA A 134 1.53 8.74 -11.71
C ALA A 134 1.02 9.64 -10.55
N GLY A 135 1.62 10.81 -10.31
CA GLY A 135 1.12 11.77 -9.33
C GLY A 135 1.36 11.39 -7.87
N CYS A 136 2.20 10.39 -7.61
CA CYS A 136 2.54 10.01 -6.26
C CYS A 136 3.62 10.98 -5.74
N SER A 137 3.30 11.78 -4.71
CA SER A 137 4.22 12.83 -4.26
C SER A 137 5.35 12.23 -3.44
N ASP A 138 6.60 12.49 -3.84
CA ASP A 138 7.75 12.35 -2.95
C ASP A 138 7.52 13.25 -1.74
N LYS A 139 7.03 12.73 -0.61
CA LYS A 139 7.25 13.42 0.65
C LYS A 139 8.75 13.47 0.85
N ALA A 140 9.31 14.66 0.64
CA ALA A 140 10.67 14.97 1.02
C ALA A 140 10.83 14.55 2.47
N ALA A 141 11.86 13.74 2.73
CA ALA A 141 12.34 13.45 4.06
C ALA A 141 12.30 14.76 4.86
N LYS A 142 11.55 14.79 5.97
CA LYS A 142 11.52 15.94 6.86
C LYS A 142 12.95 16.18 7.32
N ASN A 143 13.59 17.19 6.74
CA ASN A 143 14.81 17.80 7.21
C ASN A 143 14.58 18.22 8.66
N ASN A 144 15.17 17.48 9.61
CA ASN A 144 15.47 18.06 10.92
C ASN A 144 16.94 18.45 10.91
N LYS A 145 17.18 19.70 10.49
CA LYS A 145 18.30 20.54 10.95
C LYS A 145 17.74 21.49 12.01
N GLY A 146 18.50 21.68 13.09
CA GLY A 146 18.26 22.67 14.15
C GLY A 146 17.71 21.99 15.41
N GLU A 147 18.34 22.07 16.58
CA GLU A 147 19.44 22.91 17.08
C GLU A 147 20.29 22.11 18.08
#